data_AF-A0A8D8VTL8-F1
#
_entry.id   AF-A0A8D8VTL8-F1
#
_cell.length_a   1.000
_cell.length_b   1.000
_cell.length_c   1.000
_cell.angle_alpha   90.00
_cell.angle_beta   90.00
_cell.angle_gamma   90.00
#
_symmetry.space_group_name_H-M   'P 1'
#
loop_
_entity.id
_entity.type
_entity.pdbx_description
1 polymer ?
#
loop_
_entity_poly.entity_id
_entity_poly.type
_entity_poly.pdbx_seq_one_letter_code
_entity_poly.pdbx_strand_id
1 'polypeptide(L)'
;MPSSMLFGINNEGRVYSLYTNGTKWREFPYLGVEFKRLSSVPNFLWAIGGDRQIYVHVHGFDIPIRIREEVYENQTDTSGQTRTVLKIEHWKVFDFHLLPGNGKVLGQRI
;
A
#
# COMPACT_ATOMS: atom_id res chain seq x y z
N MET A 1 -1.96 -9.56 26.13
CA MET A 1 -1.28 -8.82 25.04
C MET A 1 -2.27 -7.83 24.44
N PRO A 2 -1.86 -6.60 24.10
CA PRO A 2 -2.75 -5.68 23.37
C PRO A 2 -3.18 -6.32 22.05
N SER A 3 -4.44 -6.12 21.68
CA SER A 3 -4.99 -6.67 20.44
C SER A 3 -4.36 -5.98 19.23
N SER A 4 -3.83 -6.76 18.30
CA SER A 4 -3.34 -6.31 17.00
C SER A 4 -4.27 -6.81 15.88
N MET A 5 -4.07 -6.33 14.66
CA MET A 5 -4.86 -6.73 13.50
C MET A 5 -3.99 -7.51 12.53
N LEU A 6 -4.46 -8.69 12.13
CA LEU A 6 -3.92 -9.49 11.05
C LEU A 6 -4.67 -9.16 9.75
N PHE A 7 -3.98 -9.28 8.62
CA PHE A 7 -4.56 -9.07 7.30
C PHE A 7 -4.28 -10.27 6.40
N GLY A 8 -5.18 -10.54 5.46
CA GLY A 8 -5.03 -11.60 4.47
C GLY A 8 -5.80 -11.28 3.19
N ILE A 9 -5.40 -11.93 2.10
CA ILE A 9 -6.10 -11.88 0.80
C ILE A 9 -6.59 -13.28 0.43
N ASN A 10 -7.75 -13.37 -0.21
CA ASN A 10 -8.25 -14.61 -0.80
C ASN A 10 -7.88 -14.72 -2.29
N ASN A 11 -8.31 -15.79 -2.96
CA ASN A 11 -8.03 -16.03 -4.38
C ASN A 11 -8.73 -15.04 -5.33
N GLU A 12 -9.78 -14.35 -4.87
CA GLU A 12 -10.47 -13.27 -5.60
C GLU A 12 -9.77 -11.91 -5.39
N GLY A 13 -8.68 -11.86 -4.62
CA GLY A 13 -7.97 -10.62 -4.30
C GLY A 13 -8.68 -9.72 -3.29
N ARG A 14 -9.69 -10.24 -2.57
CA ARG A 14 -10.38 -9.50 -1.50
C ARG A 14 -9.58 -9.50 -0.22
N VAL A 15 -9.57 -8.37 0.48
CA VAL A 15 -8.84 -8.19 1.74
C VAL A 15 -9.74 -8.50 2.93
N TYR A 16 -9.23 -9.26 3.88
CA TYR A 16 -9.86 -9.55 5.16
C TYR A 16 -8.96 -9.14 6.31
N SER A 17 -9.57 -8.75 7.43
CA SER A 17 -8.87 -8.49 8.69
C SER A 17 -9.41 -9.36 9.83
N LEU A 18 -8.51 -9.69 10.76
CA LEU A 18 -8.82 -10.43 11.98
C LEU A 18 -8.09 -9.78 13.15
N TYR A 19 -8.83 -9.34 14.16
CA TYR A 19 -8.22 -8.96 15.43
C TYR A 19 -7.63 -10.18 16.13
N THR A 20 -6.47 -10.06 16.75
CA THR A 20 -5.82 -11.19 17.46
C THR A 20 -6.57 -11.68 18.70
N ASN A 21 -7.50 -10.88 19.22
CA ASN A 21 -8.47 -11.29 20.24
C ASN A 21 -9.84 -11.69 19.65
N GLY A 22 -9.98 -11.65 18.33
CA GLY A 22 -11.18 -12.02 17.60
C GLY A 22 -11.16 -13.46 17.12
N THR A 23 -12.31 -13.95 16.66
CA THR A 23 -12.50 -15.35 16.23
C THR A 23 -12.89 -15.49 14.76
N LYS A 24 -13.10 -14.37 14.06
CA LYS A 24 -13.57 -14.38 12.67
C LYS A 24 -12.90 -13.31 11.82
N TRP A 25 -12.53 -13.69 10.60
CA TRP A 25 -12.14 -12.76 9.55
C TRP A 25 -13.34 -11.94 9.11
N ARG A 26 -13.11 -10.65 8.83
CA ARG A 26 -14.12 -9.73 8.29
C ARG A 26 -13.55 -9.06 7.06
N GLU A 27 -14.38 -8.85 6.05
CA GLU A 27 -13.97 -8.14 4.85
C GLU A 27 -13.53 -6.72 5.24
N PHE A 28 -12.33 -6.36 4.82
CA PHE A 28 -11.76 -5.05 5.09
C PHE A 28 -12.37 -4.06 4.09
N PRO A 29 -12.82 -2.86 4.50
CA PRO A 29 -13.37 -1.90 3.56
C PRO A 29 -12.25 -1.32 2.69
N TYR A 30 -12.32 -1.54 1.38
CA TYR A 30 -11.40 -0.97 0.37
C TYR A 30 -12.18 -0.52 -0.87
N LEU A 31 -11.50 0.21 -1.77
CA LEU A 31 -12.08 0.85 -2.97
C LEU A 31 -12.50 -0.12 -4.11
N GLY A 32 -12.83 -1.37 -3.80
CA GLY A 32 -13.22 -2.37 -4.80
C GLY A 32 -12.10 -2.86 -5.73
N VAL A 33 -10.84 -2.52 -5.44
CA VAL A 33 -9.65 -3.03 -6.16
C VAL A 33 -9.26 -4.42 -5.67
N GLU A 34 -9.13 -5.37 -6.58
CA GLU A 34 -8.63 -6.72 -6.27
C GLU A 34 -7.10 -6.71 -6.16
N PHE A 35 -6.55 -7.31 -5.10
CA PHE A 35 -5.11 -7.33 -4.82
C PHE A 35 -4.48 -8.69 -5.06
N LYS A 36 -3.25 -8.67 -5.59
CA LYS A 36 -2.42 -9.86 -5.81
C LYS A 36 -1.50 -10.18 -4.63
N ARG A 37 -1.06 -9.15 -3.92
CA ARG A 37 -0.17 -9.25 -2.76
C ARG A 37 -0.51 -8.17 -1.75
N LEU A 38 -0.27 -8.51 -0.49
CA LEU A 38 -0.54 -7.65 0.67
C LEU A 38 0.56 -7.87 1.70
N SER A 39 0.97 -6.80 2.39
CA SER A 39 1.80 -6.90 3.58
C SER A 39 1.50 -5.74 4.53
N SER A 40 1.49 -6.06 5.82
CA SER A 40 1.18 -5.11 6.89
C SER A 40 2.38 -4.92 7.81
N VAL A 41 2.65 -3.67 8.16
CA VAL A 41 3.59 -3.27 9.21
C VAL A 41 2.84 -2.34 10.18
N PRO A 42 3.38 -2.02 11.37
CA PRO A 42 2.69 -1.12 12.29
C PRO A 42 2.25 0.17 11.60
N ASN A 43 0.97 0.53 11.71
CA ASN A 43 0.32 1.71 11.11
C ASN A 43 0.18 1.75 9.58
N PHE A 44 0.74 0.77 8.85
CA PHE A 44 0.72 0.76 7.38
C PHE A 44 0.31 -0.61 6.81
N LEU A 45 -0.42 -0.57 5.71
CA LEU A 45 -0.77 -1.73 4.91
C LEU A 45 -0.45 -1.39 3.46
N TRP A 46 0.35 -2.20 2.76
CA TRP A 46 0.63 -2.00 1.35
C TRP A 46 0.22 -3.20 0.52
N ALA A 47 -0.23 -2.94 -0.71
CA ALA A 47 -0.76 -3.95 -1.59
C ALA A 47 -0.39 -3.68 -3.05
N ILE A 48 -0.34 -4.74 -3.86
CA ILE A 48 -0.19 -4.66 -5.32
C ILE A 48 -1.54 -5.03 -5.94
N GLY A 49 -2.16 -4.08 -6.64
CA GLY A 49 -3.43 -4.26 -7.32
C GLY A 49 -3.32 -5.17 -8.56
N GLY A 50 -4.45 -5.72 -8.98
CA GLY A 50 -4.58 -6.44 -10.25
C GLY A 50 -4.17 -5.57 -11.45
N ASP A 51 -4.40 -4.26 -11.33
CA ASP A 51 -4.05 -3.17 -12.25
C ASP A 51 -2.56 -2.80 -12.26
N ARG A 52 -1.72 -3.53 -11.49
CA ARG A 52 -0.27 -3.32 -11.36
C ARG A 52 0.10 -2.01 -10.64
N GLN A 53 -0.84 -1.37 -9.96
CA GLN A 53 -0.55 -0.20 -9.12
C GLN A 53 -0.24 -0.64 -7.69
N ILE A 54 0.54 0.18 -6.98
CA ILE A 54 0.76 -0.02 -5.54
C ILE A 54 -0.21 0.87 -4.76
N TYR A 55 -0.75 0.29 -3.69
CA TYR A 55 -1.70 0.93 -2.80
C TYR A 55 -1.17 0.91 -1.38
N VAL A 56 -1.37 2.00 -0.65
CA VAL A 56 -0.99 2.10 0.76
C VAL A 56 -2.18 2.59 1.58
N HIS A 57 -2.50 1.86 2.63
CA HIS A 57 -3.46 2.27 3.65
C HIS A 57 -2.74 2.64 4.95
N VAL A 58 -3.06 3.82 5.50
CA VAL A 58 -2.33 4.42 6.62
C VAL A 58 -3.25 4.76 7.77
N HIS A 59 -3.13 4.04 8.88
CA HIS A 59 -3.97 4.25 10.05
C HIS A 59 -3.17 4.79 11.24
N GLY A 60 -3.86 5.43 12.19
CA GLY A 60 -3.25 5.86 13.45
C GLY A 60 -2.40 7.14 13.38
N PHE A 61 -2.51 7.93 12.31
CA PHE A 61 -1.85 9.22 12.19
C PHE A 61 -2.84 10.37 11.96
N ASP A 62 -2.57 11.52 12.60
CA ASP A 62 -3.31 12.77 12.41
C ASP A 62 -2.66 13.74 11.44
N ILE A 63 -1.43 13.45 11.01
CA ILE A 63 -0.63 14.31 10.13
C ILE A 63 -0.66 13.73 8.70
N PRO A 64 -0.83 14.56 7.65
CA PRO A 64 -0.71 14.13 6.27
C PRO A 64 0.69 13.56 5.98
N ILE A 65 0.76 12.46 5.23
CA ILE A 65 2.03 11.85 4.85
C ILE A 65 2.45 12.35 3.48
N ARG A 66 3.71 12.74 3.35
CA ARG A 66 4.36 13.06 2.07
C ARG A 66 5.30 11.93 1.71
N ILE A 67 5.26 11.49 0.46
CA ILE A 67 6.19 10.48 -0.07
C ILE A 67 7.01 11.14 -1.17
N ARG A 68 8.33 11.01 -1.08
CA ARG A 68 9.25 11.36 -2.17
C ARG A 68 9.37 10.15 -3.08
N GLU A 69 9.02 10.32 -4.34
CA GLU A 69 9.25 9.30 -5.35
C GLU A 69 10.60 9.56 -6.02
N GLU A 70 11.45 8.54 -6.06
CA GLU A 70 12.71 8.56 -6.78
C GLU A 70 12.65 7.53 -7.91
N VAL A 71 12.65 7.99 -9.15
CA VAL A 71 12.66 7.14 -10.34
C VAL A 71 14.05 7.14 -10.94
N TYR A 72 14.53 5.96 -11.28
CA TYR A 72 15.84 5.75 -11.89
C TYR A 72 15.68 5.19 -13.30
N GLU A 73 16.23 5.87 -14.30
CA GLU A 73 16.39 5.29 -15.63
C GLU A 73 17.75 4.59 -15.71
N ASN A 74 17.71 3.28 -15.96
CA ASN A 74 18.90 2.47 -16.18
C ASN A 74 19.09 2.28 -17.68
N GLN A 75 20.30 2.59 -18.17
CA GLN A 75 20.71 2.24 -19.53
C GLN A 75 21.69 1.08 -19.44
N THR A 76 21.44 0.05 -20.24
CA THR A 76 22.37 -1.06 -20.45
C THR A 76 23.05 -0.84 -21.79
N ASP A 77 24.38 -0.77 -21.78
CA ASP A 77 25.16 -0.69 -23.01
C ASP A 77 25.21 -2.04 -23.74
N THR A 78 25.75 -2.05 -24.96
CA THR A 78 25.88 -3.27 -25.77
C THR A 78 26.83 -4.32 -25.17
N SER A 79 27.63 -3.94 -24.16
CA SER A 79 28.50 -4.85 -23.40
C SER A 79 27.80 -5.45 -22.17
N GLY A 80 26.53 -5.10 -21.94
CA GLY A 80 25.74 -5.55 -20.80
C GLY A 80 26.01 -4.78 -19.51
N GLN A 81 26.85 -3.74 -19.55
CA GLN A 81 27.09 -2.90 -18.38
C GLN A 81 25.90 -1.96 -18.18
N THR A 82 25.30 -2.04 -16.99
CA THR A 82 24.18 -1.16 -16.62
C THR A 82 24.71 0.03 -15.84
N ARG A 83 24.31 1.23 -16.25
CA ARG A 83 24.57 2.47 -15.50
C ARG A 83 23.26 3.22 -15.30
N THR A 84 23.11 3.80 -14.12
CA THR A 84 22.02 4.73 -13.84
C THR A 84 22.32 6.04 -14.55
N VAL A 85 21.43 6.48 -15.44
CA VAL A 85 21.66 7.63 -16.31
C VAL A 85 20.96 8.87 -15.78
N LEU A 86 19.77 8.72 -15.21
CA LEU A 86 19.00 9.84 -14.65
C LEU A 86 18.31 9.44 -13.35
N LYS A 87 18.42 10.34 -12.36
CA LYS A 87 17.58 10.34 -11.15
C LYS A 87 16.54 11.43 -11.33
N ILE A 88 15.26 11.04 -11.33
CA ILE A 88 14.14 11.97 -11.37
C ILE A 88 13.47 11.92 -9.99
N GLU A 89 13.31 13.09 -9.37
CA GLU A 89 12.67 13.22 -8.07
C GLU A 89 11.36 13.97 -8.20
N HIS A 90 10.27 13.38 -7.69
CA HIS A 90 8.98 14.03 -7.63
C HIS A 90 8.42 13.97 -6.21
N TRP A 91 8.01 15.13 -5.70
CA TRP A 91 7.26 15.22 -4.45
C TRP A 91 5.76 15.10 -4.75
N LYS A 92 5.15 14.00 -4.33
CA LYS A 92 3.70 13.82 -4.42
C LYS A 92 3.08 14.09 -3.05
N VAL A 93 2.19 15.08 -3.00
CA VAL A 93 1.25 15.23 -1.89
C VAL A 93 0.08 14.33 -2.21
N PHE A 94 -0.16 13.32 -1.38
CA PHE A 94 -1.31 12.45 -1.51
C PHE A 94 -2.48 13.10 -0.78
N ASP A 95 -3.57 13.38 -1.50
CA ASP A 95 -4.83 13.77 -0.87
C ASP A 95 -5.53 12.52 -0.34
N PHE A 96 -5.72 12.51 0.97
CA PHE A 96 -6.20 11.38 1.73
C PHE A 96 -7.74 11.43 1.80
N HIS A 97 -8.46 10.61 1.00
CA HIS A 97 -9.92 10.48 1.15
C HIS A 97 -10.29 9.58 2.35
N LEU A 98 -11.18 10.10 3.21
CA LEU A 98 -11.68 9.40 4.40
C LEU A 98 -12.62 8.25 4.01
N LEU A 99 -12.36 7.04 4.48
CA LEU A 99 -13.36 5.98 4.50
C LEU A 99 -14.26 6.15 5.75
N PRO A 100 -15.54 5.75 5.70
CA PRO A 100 -16.40 5.76 6.89
C PRO A 100 -15.90 4.72 7.91
N GLY A 101 -15.56 5.19 9.12
CA GLY A 101 -15.18 4.37 10.27
C GLY A 101 -13.68 4.34 10.55
N ASN A 102 -13.22 5.10 11.55
CA ASN A 102 -11.95 5.13 12.31
C ASN A 102 -10.60 4.71 11.66
N GLY A 103 -10.53 4.44 10.35
CA GLY A 103 -9.34 4.11 9.60
C GLY A 103 -9.21 5.08 8.43
N LYS A 104 -8.16 5.89 8.44
CA LYS A 104 -7.87 6.80 7.35
C LYS A 104 -7.25 6.00 6.19
N VAL A 105 -7.90 6.10 5.03
CA VAL A 105 -7.33 6.19 3.68
C VAL A 105 -6.68 4.95 3.07
N LEU A 106 -7.13 4.65 1.84
CA LEU A 106 -6.40 3.94 0.80
C LEU A 106 -5.93 5.01 -0.20
N GLY A 107 -4.65 5.37 -0.19
CA GLY A 107 -4.07 6.33 -1.13
C GLY A 107 -3.70 5.59 -2.41
N GLN A 108 -4.25 6.03 -3.55
CA GLN A 108 -3.96 5.45 -4.86
C GLN A 108 -2.70 6.06 -5.46
N ARG A 109 -1.91 5.19 -6.08
CA ARG A 109 -0.92 5.40 -7.15
C ARG A 109 0.56 5.40 -6.73
N ILE A 110 1.17 4.22 -6.89
CA ILE A 110 2.51 4.06 -7.49
C ILE A 110 2.32 3.36 -8.83
#